data_AF-A0A3A8MMR7-F1
#
_entry.id   AF-A0A3A8MMR7-F1
#
_cell.length_a   1.000
_cell.length_b   1.000
_cell.length_c   1.000
_cell.angle_alpha   90.00
_cell.angle_beta   90.00
_cell.angle_gamma   90.00
#
_symmetry.space_group_name_H-M   'P 1'
#
loop_
_entity.id
_entity.type
_entity.pdbx_description
1 polymer ?
#
loop_
_entity_poly.entity_id
_entity_poly.type
_entity_poly.pdbx_seq_one_letter_code
_entity_poly.pdbx_strand_id
1 'polypeptide(L)'
;AVAAGTGAFGACSPPGSVYVSGTGVYLLVMAPASGREGRAVASGLGGVKSGCDAKLLVEGVRFRLLRLEVSSADLALAQEAKLRNKVAHQCLGTTDPKGQAFLTWPFTEPATGYGLVDALRPHFLTPCDVPLAVLHWRDGAGIRFVDLWAVRRRLARAGHPTPWLAGTGDRHAVEAEALFLQFQDHIERLRLEALNPAAVKATDHFVYLPPAGVLPLGGYIGTRGFDYLKFFEGLTVRAPISIEGARLAPLLEMARAYPPLELAKKELLWLYVVRENQQAMSGVGPKPQPYLVFASGHIPYWGDPRFDVSKWNHANYASGGPSVDQPGP
;
A
#
# COMPACT_ATOMS: atom_id res chain seq x y z
N ALA A 1 18.17 23.07 -17.41
CA ALA A 1 18.68 22.63 -18.72
C ALA A 1 18.07 21.27 -19.03
N VAL A 2 17.29 21.17 -20.11
CA VAL A 2 16.68 19.91 -20.55
C VAL A 2 17.79 19.08 -21.20
N ALA A 3 18.19 17.99 -20.56
CA ALA A 3 19.12 17.05 -21.16
C ALA A 3 18.44 16.40 -22.36
N ALA A 4 18.92 16.71 -23.56
CA ALA A 4 18.56 15.98 -24.76
C ALA A 4 18.93 14.51 -24.56
N GLY A 5 17.93 13.63 -24.56
CA GLY A 5 18.15 12.19 -24.43
C GLY A 5 18.95 11.70 -25.62
N THR A 6 20.18 11.25 -25.41
CA THR A 6 21.10 10.75 -26.45
C THR A 6 20.70 9.39 -27.02
N GLY A 7 19.51 8.87 -26.68
CA GLY A 7 19.05 7.54 -27.10
C GLY A 7 19.85 6.36 -26.53
N ALA A 8 20.83 6.63 -25.66
CA ALA A 8 21.67 5.61 -25.03
C ALA A 8 21.27 5.44 -23.55
N PHE A 9 21.25 4.19 -23.05
CA PHE A 9 21.12 3.91 -21.62
C PHE A 9 22.43 4.31 -20.89
N GLY A 10 22.57 5.60 -20.61
CA GLY A 10 23.68 6.15 -19.83
C GLY A 10 23.57 5.77 -18.36
N ALA A 11 24.65 5.24 -17.78
CA ALA A 11 24.72 5.02 -16.34
C ALA A 11 24.65 6.37 -15.60
N CYS A 12 23.65 6.56 -14.73
CA CYS A 12 23.58 7.76 -13.90
C CYS A 12 24.68 7.71 -12.83
N SER A 13 25.41 8.82 -12.64
CA SER A 13 26.43 8.94 -11.60
C SER A 13 25.84 8.55 -10.24
N PRO A 14 26.36 7.51 -9.57
CA PRO A 14 25.82 7.11 -8.28
C PRO A 14 26.09 8.21 -7.26
N PRO A 15 25.09 8.66 -6.47
CA PRO A 15 25.42 9.25 -5.18
C PRO A 15 26.13 8.17 -4.34
N GLY A 16 27.15 8.56 -3.57
CA GLY A 16 28.15 7.68 -2.95
C GLY A 16 27.57 6.38 -2.33
N SER A 17 28.33 5.28 -2.45
CA SER A 17 27.93 3.99 -1.88
C SER A 17 28.28 3.92 -0.40
N VAL A 18 27.27 3.99 0.47
CA VAL A 18 27.42 3.60 1.86
C VAL A 18 27.06 2.12 1.94
N TYR A 19 28.01 1.26 2.33
CA TYR A 19 27.72 -0.12 2.67
C TYR A 19 26.72 -0.14 3.82
N VAL A 20 25.52 -0.67 3.60
CA VAL A 20 24.49 -0.73 4.63
C VAL A 20 24.44 -2.15 5.18
N SER A 21 24.68 -2.29 6.49
CA SER A 21 24.61 -3.55 7.22
C SER A 21 23.84 -3.40 8.53
N GLY A 22 23.33 -4.51 9.02
CA GLY A 22 22.62 -4.62 10.30
C GLY A 22 21.10 -4.64 10.20
N THR A 23 20.46 -4.80 11.34
CA THR A 23 19.01 -4.77 11.48
C THR A 23 18.45 -3.40 11.06
N GLY A 24 17.43 -3.40 10.20
CA GLY A 24 16.81 -2.16 9.74
C GLY A 24 15.85 -2.35 8.58
N VAL A 25 15.28 -1.22 8.15
CA VAL A 25 14.40 -1.15 7.00
C VAL A 25 15.14 -0.50 5.83
N TYR A 26 14.93 -1.09 4.65
CA TYR A 26 15.70 -0.80 3.45
C TYR A 26 14.79 -0.60 2.25
N LEU A 27 15.16 0.33 1.37
CA LEU A 27 14.56 0.56 0.08
C LEU A 27 15.41 -0.10 -1.01
N LEU A 28 14.83 -1.07 -1.72
CA LEU A 28 15.43 -1.63 -2.93
C LEU A 28 15.07 -0.75 -4.12
N VAL A 29 16.10 -0.26 -4.81
CA VAL A 29 15.95 0.54 -6.02
C VAL A 29 16.70 -0.10 -7.18
N MET A 30 16.16 0.06 -8.39
CA MET A 30 16.86 -0.26 -9.63
C MET A 30 17.21 1.02 -10.39
N ALA A 31 18.35 1.02 -11.07
CA ALA A 31 18.79 2.11 -11.92
C ALA A 31 19.52 1.56 -13.16
N PRO A 32 19.56 2.33 -14.27
CA PRO A 32 20.33 1.94 -15.44
C PRO A 32 21.82 1.83 -15.10
N ALA A 33 22.45 0.81 -15.65
CA ALA A 33 23.89 0.62 -15.63
C ALA A 33 24.35 0.26 -17.05
N SER A 34 25.54 0.72 -17.41
CA SER A 34 26.16 0.31 -18.67
C SER A 34 27.63 0.01 -18.45
N GLY A 35 28.12 -0.97 -19.19
CA GLY A 35 29.48 -1.48 -19.13
C GLY A 35 30.08 -1.58 -20.53
N ARG A 36 31.40 -1.66 -20.59
CA ARG A 36 32.17 -1.92 -21.81
C ARG A 36 32.64 -3.37 -21.79
N GLU A 37 32.36 -4.12 -22.85
CA GLU A 37 32.77 -5.53 -22.96
C GLU A 37 33.58 -5.77 -24.24
N GLY A 38 34.61 -6.61 -24.13
CA GLY A 38 35.49 -6.98 -25.24
C GLY A 38 36.38 -5.83 -25.72
N ARG A 39 37.20 -6.10 -26.75
CA ARG A 39 38.08 -5.11 -27.37
C ARG A 39 37.81 -4.95 -28.86
N ALA A 40 37.65 -3.71 -29.30
CA ALA A 40 37.64 -3.34 -30.70
C ALA A 40 39.09 -3.29 -31.21
N VAL A 41 39.32 -3.86 -32.39
CA VAL A 41 40.62 -3.78 -33.06
C VAL A 41 40.76 -2.37 -33.62
N ALA A 42 41.62 -1.54 -33.04
CA ALA A 42 41.89 -0.17 -33.51
C ALA A 42 43.21 -0.12 -34.29
N SER A 43 43.15 0.20 -35.58
CA SER A 43 44.34 0.45 -36.40
C SER A 43 44.89 1.85 -36.14
N GLY A 44 46.21 1.98 -35.94
CA GLY A 44 46.91 3.29 -35.90
C GLY A 44 47.39 3.78 -34.53
N LEU A 45 47.09 3.10 -33.43
CA LEU A 45 47.53 3.48 -32.06
C LEU A 45 48.58 2.54 -31.44
N GLY A 46 49.23 1.67 -32.22
CA GLY A 46 50.37 0.85 -31.75
C GLY A 46 50.07 -0.06 -30.54
N GLY A 47 48.81 -0.41 -30.29
CA GLY A 47 48.41 -1.20 -29.13
C GLY A 47 48.37 -0.42 -27.80
N VAL A 48 48.40 0.93 -27.85
CA VAL A 48 48.27 1.76 -26.66
C VAL A 48 46.84 1.66 -26.11
N LYS A 49 46.71 1.27 -24.84
CA LYS A 49 45.44 1.20 -24.13
C LYS A 49 44.79 2.58 -24.10
N SER A 50 43.69 2.75 -24.82
CA SER A 50 42.83 3.92 -24.68
C SER A 50 41.50 3.44 -24.09
N GLY A 51 40.90 4.19 -23.18
CA GLY A 51 39.64 3.77 -22.55
C GLY A 51 38.49 3.54 -23.54
N CYS A 52 38.62 3.97 -24.80
CA CYS A 52 37.61 3.91 -25.86
C CYS A 52 37.67 2.65 -26.74
N ASP A 53 38.52 1.67 -26.44
CA ASP A 53 38.75 0.48 -27.27
C ASP A 53 37.76 -0.68 -27.02
N ALA A 54 36.55 -0.42 -26.51
CA ALA A 54 35.57 -1.45 -26.22
C ALA A 54 34.89 -2.01 -27.48
N LYS A 55 34.73 -3.34 -27.57
CA LYS A 55 34.03 -3.98 -28.69
C LYS A 55 32.53 -3.77 -28.64
N LEU A 56 31.97 -3.83 -27.44
CA LEU A 56 30.54 -3.78 -27.16
C LEU A 56 30.26 -2.82 -26.01
N LEU A 57 29.12 -2.13 -26.10
CA LEU A 57 28.47 -1.48 -24.98
C LEU A 57 27.37 -2.43 -24.48
N VAL A 58 27.47 -2.83 -23.22
CA VAL A 58 26.50 -3.71 -22.58
C VAL A 58 25.60 -2.87 -21.69
N GLU A 59 24.31 -2.97 -21.94
CA GLU A 59 23.28 -2.33 -21.14
C GLU A 59 22.79 -3.28 -20.05
N GLY A 60 22.52 -2.75 -18.86
CA GLY A 60 22.08 -3.53 -17.73
C GLY A 60 21.38 -2.68 -16.67
N VAL A 61 21.11 -3.31 -15.54
CA VAL A 61 20.51 -2.66 -14.37
C VAL A 61 21.37 -2.89 -13.15
N ARG A 62 21.49 -1.87 -12.30
CA ARG A 62 22.09 -2.00 -10.97
C ARG A 62 20.97 -2.00 -9.93
N PHE A 63 21.10 -2.87 -8.94
CA PHE A 63 20.28 -2.83 -7.74
C PHE A 63 21.06 -2.15 -6.63
N ARG A 64 20.39 -1.27 -5.90
CA ARG A 64 20.96 -0.61 -4.72
C ARG A 64 20.00 -0.77 -3.55
N LEU A 65 20.56 -0.86 -2.36
CA LEU A 65 19.82 -0.93 -1.12
C LEU A 65 20.09 0.35 -0.33
N LEU A 66 19.05 1.12 -0.04
CA LEU A 66 19.15 2.39 0.70
C LEU A 66 18.51 2.21 2.07
N ARG A 67 19.18 2.64 3.14
CA ARG A 67 18.59 2.58 4.49
C ARG A 67 17.47 3.61 4.59
N LEU A 68 16.32 3.21 5.12
CA LEU A 68 15.26 4.14 5.53
C LEU A 68 15.48 4.55 6.99
N GLU A 69 15.27 5.82 7.28
CA GLU A 69 15.32 6.34 8.65
C GLU A 69 14.02 5.96 9.39
N VAL A 70 14.05 4.81 10.04
CA VAL A 70 12.99 4.31 10.92
C VAL A 70 13.50 4.34 12.35
N SER A 71 12.67 4.81 13.29
CA SER A 71 13.08 4.97 14.69
C SER A 71 13.46 3.63 15.33
N SER A 72 14.41 3.64 16.26
CA SER A 72 14.81 2.44 17.01
C SER A 72 13.65 1.85 17.82
N ALA A 73 12.72 2.70 18.29
CA ALA A 73 11.50 2.27 18.96
C ALA A 73 10.58 1.46 18.03
N ASP A 74 10.51 1.82 16.74
CA ASP A 74 9.72 1.10 15.75
C ASP A 74 10.36 -0.22 15.33
N LEU A 75 11.69 -0.28 15.36
CA LEU A 75 12.45 -1.51 15.09
C LEU A 75 12.46 -2.49 16.28
N ALA A 76 11.86 -2.13 17.41
CA ALA A 76 11.78 -3.01 18.57
C ALA A 76 10.93 -4.25 18.26
N LEU A 77 11.31 -5.40 18.82
CA LEU A 77 10.64 -6.69 18.59
C LEU A 77 9.13 -6.63 18.86
N ALA A 78 8.72 -5.88 19.90
CA ALA A 78 7.32 -5.70 20.25
C ALA A 78 6.47 -5.00 19.17
N GLN A 79 7.11 -4.27 18.25
CA GLN A 79 6.46 -3.56 17.15
C GLN A 79 6.56 -4.32 15.82
N GLU A 80 7.24 -5.47 15.78
CA GLU A 80 7.55 -6.18 14.53
C GLU A 80 6.29 -6.53 13.72
N ALA A 81 5.21 -6.94 14.39
CA ALA A 81 3.94 -7.27 13.76
C ALA A 81 3.28 -6.07 13.04
N LYS A 82 3.54 -4.85 13.53
CA LYS A 82 2.98 -3.59 13.00
C LYS A 82 3.93 -2.86 12.06
N LEU A 83 5.22 -3.21 12.09
CA LEU A 83 6.28 -2.49 11.40
C LEU A 83 6.02 -2.39 9.90
N ARG A 84 5.54 -3.46 9.27
CA ARG A 84 5.20 -3.46 7.83
C ARG A 84 4.19 -2.38 7.48
N ASN A 85 3.08 -2.33 8.21
CA ASN A 85 2.02 -1.34 8.00
C ASN A 85 2.53 0.08 8.32
N LYS A 86 3.20 0.26 9.46
CA LYS A 86 3.72 1.57 9.86
C LYS A 86 4.68 2.16 8.83
N VAL A 87 5.64 1.38 8.35
CA VAL A 87 6.62 1.81 7.35
C VAL A 87 5.95 2.14 6.02
N ALA A 88 4.96 1.36 5.58
CA ALA A 88 4.21 1.68 4.36
C ALA A 88 3.55 3.05 4.45
N HIS A 89 2.89 3.36 5.58
CA HIS A 89 2.27 4.67 5.81
C HIS A 89 3.28 5.82 5.91
N GLN A 90 4.49 5.58 6.44
CA GLN A 90 5.57 6.55 6.44
C GLN A 90 6.14 6.79 5.03
N CYS A 91 6.25 5.76 4.19
CA CYS A 91 6.65 5.88 2.79
C CYS A 91 5.62 6.65 1.97
N LEU A 92 4.33 6.40 2.21
CA LEU A 92 3.20 7.05 1.53
C LEU A 92 2.83 8.41 2.13
N GLY A 93 3.56 8.88 3.15
CA GLY A 93 3.38 10.22 3.71
C GLY A 93 2.13 10.42 4.57
N THR A 94 1.44 9.35 4.97
CA THR A 94 0.24 9.44 5.82
C THR A 94 0.50 10.24 7.10
N THR A 95 1.68 10.07 7.71
CA THR A 95 2.05 10.73 8.96
C THR A 95 2.95 11.96 8.74
N ASP A 96 3.27 12.31 7.50
CA ASP A 96 4.17 13.43 7.22
C ASP A 96 3.40 14.76 7.35
N PRO A 97 3.84 15.70 8.21
CA PRO A 97 3.22 17.01 8.33
C PRO A 97 3.08 17.75 6.99
N LYS A 98 4.01 17.55 6.05
CA LYS A 98 3.95 18.16 4.71
C LYS A 98 2.81 17.60 3.86
N GLY A 99 2.52 16.30 3.99
CA GLY A 99 1.39 15.65 3.33
C GLY A 99 0.05 16.06 3.95
N GLN A 100 0.03 16.29 5.26
CA GLN A 100 -1.17 16.67 6.02
C GLN A 100 -1.44 18.19 6.02
N ALA A 101 -0.48 19.01 5.58
CA ALA A 101 -0.57 20.47 5.65
C ALA A 101 -1.83 21.03 4.95
N PHE A 102 -2.29 20.38 3.88
CA PHE A 102 -3.50 20.78 3.15
C PHE A 102 -4.76 20.72 4.03
N LEU A 103 -4.86 19.75 4.95
CA LEU A 103 -6.02 19.63 5.85
C LEU A 103 -6.07 20.78 6.88
N THR A 104 -4.90 21.27 7.29
CA THR A 104 -4.79 22.35 8.27
C THR A 104 -4.81 23.74 7.63
N TRP A 105 -4.17 23.91 6.48
CA TRP A 105 -4.03 25.19 5.78
C TRP A 105 -3.92 24.98 4.25
N PRO A 106 -5.05 25.00 3.51
CA PRO A 106 -5.06 24.69 2.08
C PRO A 106 -4.44 25.77 1.19
N PHE A 107 -4.12 26.95 1.75
CA PHE A 107 -3.48 28.07 1.05
C PHE A 107 -1.95 28.07 1.21
N THR A 108 -1.36 27.03 1.81
CA THR A 108 0.09 26.90 1.91
C THR A 108 0.73 26.62 0.56
N GLU A 109 1.99 27.00 0.39
CA GLU A 109 2.76 26.55 -0.77
C GLU A 109 2.93 25.02 -0.70
N PRO A 110 2.62 24.29 -1.79
CA PRO A 110 2.70 22.84 -1.79
C PRO A 110 4.15 22.39 -1.62
N ALA A 111 4.38 21.45 -0.69
CA ALA A 111 5.69 20.85 -0.51
C ALA A 111 6.15 20.12 -1.78
N THR A 112 7.44 20.20 -2.08
CA THR A 112 8.06 19.53 -3.24
C THR A 112 8.11 18.00 -3.11
N GLY A 113 7.85 17.47 -1.92
CA GLY A 113 7.78 16.04 -1.62
C GLY A 113 7.49 15.80 -0.14
N TYR A 114 7.09 14.56 0.17
CA TYR A 114 6.79 14.08 1.52
C TYR A 114 6.96 12.56 1.64
N GLY A 115 7.08 12.08 2.86
CA GLY A 115 7.29 10.68 3.20
C GLY A 115 8.76 10.27 3.14
N LEU A 116 9.05 9.07 3.65
CA LEU A 116 10.43 8.56 3.77
C LEU A 116 11.15 8.45 2.42
N VAL A 117 10.41 8.19 1.34
CA VAL A 117 11.00 8.02 0.00
C VAL A 117 11.49 9.36 -0.56
N ASP A 118 10.69 10.41 -0.39
CA ASP A 118 11.08 11.74 -0.87
C ASP A 118 12.16 12.37 0.03
N ALA A 119 12.23 11.98 1.31
CA ALA A 119 13.32 12.38 2.21
C ALA A 119 14.71 11.91 1.72
N LEU A 120 14.78 10.83 0.93
CA LEU A 120 16.01 10.38 0.29
C LEU A 120 16.42 11.23 -0.92
N ARG A 121 15.53 12.08 -1.44
CA ARG A 121 15.81 12.93 -2.62
C ARG A 121 16.45 14.27 -2.20
N PRO A 122 17.29 14.87 -3.05
CA PRO A 122 17.89 14.30 -4.25
C PRO A 122 19.15 13.46 -3.96
N HIS A 123 19.62 13.44 -2.71
CA HIS A 123 20.97 13.01 -2.35
C HIS A 123 21.20 11.50 -2.46
N PHE A 124 20.23 10.67 -2.08
CA PHE A 124 20.34 9.22 -2.13
C PHE A 124 19.48 8.62 -3.24
N LEU A 125 18.37 9.27 -3.59
CA LEU A 125 17.46 8.86 -4.64
C LEU A 125 17.41 9.91 -5.75
N THR A 126 17.82 9.52 -6.94
CA THR A 126 17.84 10.37 -8.13
C THR A 126 16.60 10.15 -9.00
N PRO A 127 16.36 10.97 -10.04
CA PRO A 127 15.30 10.70 -11.02
C PRO A 127 15.48 9.41 -11.83
N CYS A 128 16.71 8.87 -11.91
CA CYS A 128 16.99 7.62 -12.62
C CYS A 128 16.68 6.35 -11.80
N ASP A 129 16.50 6.51 -10.48
CA ASP A 129 16.26 5.38 -9.59
C ASP A 129 14.75 5.08 -9.52
N VAL A 130 14.41 3.81 -9.75
CA VAL A 130 13.04 3.29 -9.66
C VAL A 130 12.92 2.47 -8.37
N PRO A 131 12.14 2.94 -7.37
CA PRO A 131 11.82 2.17 -6.17
C PRO A 131 11.06 0.88 -6.51
N LEU A 132 11.50 -0.25 -5.95
CA LEU A 132 10.91 -1.57 -6.21
C LEU A 132 10.16 -2.14 -5.02
N ALA A 133 10.78 -2.10 -3.84
CA ALA A 133 10.20 -2.64 -2.61
C ALA A 133 10.89 -2.06 -1.38
N VAL A 134 10.18 -2.12 -0.25
CA VAL A 134 10.72 -1.94 1.09
C VAL A 134 10.96 -3.29 1.75
N LEU A 135 12.08 -3.46 2.42
CA LEU A 135 12.51 -4.70 3.03
C LEU A 135 12.86 -4.46 4.48
N HIS A 136 12.39 -5.33 5.37
CA HIS A 136 12.89 -5.39 6.74
C HIS A 136 13.86 -6.55 6.87
N TRP A 137 15.10 -6.22 7.24
CA TRP A 137 16.15 -7.18 7.54
C TRP A 137 16.41 -7.19 9.04
N ARG A 138 16.47 -8.38 9.64
CA ARG A 138 16.81 -8.58 11.05
C ARG A 138 18.03 -9.48 11.16
N ASP A 139 19.04 -9.05 11.90
CA ASP A 139 20.25 -9.83 12.10
C ASP A 139 19.92 -11.17 12.76
N GLY A 140 20.55 -12.24 12.28
CA GLY A 140 20.30 -13.61 12.73
C GLY A 140 18.97 -14.23 12.26
N ALA A 141 18.04 -13.46 11.69
CA ALA A 141 16.75 -13.96 11.21
C ALA A 141 16.49 -13.71 9.72
N GLY A 142 17.26 -12.83 9.09
CA GLY A 142 17.14 -12.50 7.67
C GLY A 142 15.95 -11.59 7.35
N ILE A 143 15.38 -11.78 6.17
CA ILE A 143 14.26 -10.99 5.65
C ILE A 143 12.99 -11.33 6.43
N ARG A 144 12.35 -10.32 7.01
CA ARG A 144 11.07 -10.47 7.73
C ARG A 144 9.89 -10.19 6.82
N PHE A 145 9.96 -9.11 6.06
CA PHE A 145 8.99 -8.81 5.02
C PHE A 145 9.64 -8.09 3.84
N VAL A 146 8.97 -8.20 2.69
CA VAL A 146 9.17 -7.41 1.49
C VAL A 146 7.82 -6.80 1.15
N ASP A 147 7.74 -5.47 1.11
CA ASP A 147 6.53 -4.73 0.80
C ASP A 147 6.74 -3.94 -0.50
N LEU A 148 6.08 -4.37 -1.56
CA LEU A 148 6.15 -3.67 -2.85
C LEU A 148 5.31 -2.39 -2.82
N TRP A 149 4.11 -2.44 -2.25
CA TRP A 149 3.11 -1.38 -2.32
C TRP A 149 3.45 -0.15 -1.49
N ALA A 150 4.36 -0.28 -0.52
CA ALA A 150 4.92 0.87 0.19
C ALA A 150 5.60 1.90 -0.75
N VAL A 151 6.12 1.47 -1.91
CA VAL A 151 6.90 2.33 -2.83
C VAL A 151 6.53 2.19 -4.31
N ARG A 152 6.01 1.03 -4.71
CA ARG A 152 5.63 0.72 -6.08
C ARG A 152 4.23 1.24 -6.35
N ARG A 153 4.14 2.15 -7.31
CA ARG A 153 2.90 2.83 -7.66
C ARG A 153 2.86 3.18 -9.14
N ARG A 154 1.66 3.37 -9.70
CA ARG A 154 1.53 3.89 -11.07
C ARG A 154 2.16 5.28 -11.16
N LEU A 155 2.63 5.66 -12.35
CA LEU A 155 3.18 6.99 -12.55
C LEU A 155 2.08 8.02 -12.31
N ALA A 156 2.31 8.92 -11.35
CA ALA A 156 1.46 10.07 -11.15
C ALA A 156 1.81 11.14 -12.18
N ARG A 157 0.79 11.76 -12.78
CA ARG A 157 0.99 12.92 -13.65
C ARG A 157 1.69 14.02 -12.86
N ALA A 158 2.79 14.54 -13.40
CA ALA A 158 3.41 15.74 -12.87
C ALA A 158 2.42 16.90 -13.00
N GLY A 159 1.82 17.29 -11.88
CA GLY A 159 1.04 18.51 -11.80
C GLY A 159 1.97 19.71 -11.66
N HIS A 160 1.59 20.87 -12.22
CA HIS A 160 2.18 22.12 -11.77
C HIS A 160 1.90 22.26 -10.27
N PRO A 161 2.88 22.68 -9.45
CA PRO A 161 2.69 22.81 -8.01
C PRO A 161 1.66 23.90 -7.74
N THR A 162 0.39 23.50 -7.65
CA THR A 162 -0.70 24.34 -7.20
C THR A 162 -1.17 23.80 -5.85
N PRO A 163 -1.46 24.69 -4.87
CA PRO A 163 -1.88 24.27 -3.53
C PRO A 163 -3.04 23.26 -3.54
N TRP A 164 -3.99 23.43 -4.48
CA TRP A 164 -5.18 22.60 -4.63
C TRP A 164 -4.89 21.14 -5.03
N LEU A 165 -3.76 20.89 -5.71
CA LEU A 165 -3.35 19.53 -6.08
C LEU A 165 -2.69 18.78 -4.92
N ALA A 166 -2.36 19.43 -3.80
CA ALA A 166 -1.84 18.74 -2.63
C ALA A 166 -2.88 17.77 -2.03
N GLY A 167 -4.17 18.14 -2.04
CA GLY A 167 -5.26 17.31 -1.53
C GLY A 167 -6.00 16.47 -2.59
N THR A 168 -6.03 16.92 -3.84
CA THR A 168 -6.84 16.27 -4.90
C THR A 168 -6.03 15.81 -6.12
N GLY A 169 -4.70 15.99 -6.09
CA GLY A 169 -3.83 15.65 -7.20
C GLY A 169 -3.69 14.15 -7.44
N ASP A 170 -3.23 13.79 -8.64
CA ASP A 170 -3.06 12.39 -9.06
C ASP A 170 -2.12 11.62 -8.12
N ARG A 171 -1.12 12.29 -7.52
CA ARG A 171 -0.25 11.68 -6.50
C ARG A 171 -1.06 11.08 -5.33
N HIS A 172 -2.03 11.81 -4.79
CA HIS A 172 -2.85 11.33 -3.68
C HIS A 172 -3.70 10.13 -4.10
N ALA A 173 -4.31 10.17 -5.31
CA ALA A 173 -5.09 9.05 -5.83
C ALA A 173 -4.24 7.78 -6.03
N VAL A 174 -3.00 7.94 -6.51
CA VAL A 174 -2.03 6.86 -6.67
C VAL A 174 -1.60 6.28 -5.32
N GLU A 175 -1.38 7.12 -4.32
CA GLU A 175 -1.00 6.68 -2.98
C GLU A 175 -2.16 5.97 -2.26
N ALA A 176 -3.39 6.45 -2.42
CA ALA A 176 -4.58 5.80 -1.87
C ALA A 176 -4.82 4.41 -2.49
N GLU A 177 -4.58 4.25 -3.79
CA GLU A 177 -4.58 2.96 -4.46
C GLU A 177 -3.49 2.03 -3.88
N ALA A 178 -2.28 2.55 -3.67
CA ALA A 178 -1.18 1.80 -3.07
C ALA A 178 -1.49 1.38 -1.61
N LEU A 179 -2.13 2.24 -0.82
CA LEU A 179 -2.59 1.93 0.55
C LEU A 179 -3.57 0.76 0.57
N PHE A 180 -4.55 0.76 -0.33
CA PHE A 180 -5.49 -0.34 -0.47
C PHE A 180 -4.77 -1.64 -0.82
N LEU A 181 -3.89 -1.62 -1.83
CA LEU A 181 -3.19 -2.82 -2.28
C LEU A 181 -2.19 -3.35 -1.25
N GLN A 182 -1.54 -2.45 -0.50
CA GLN A 182 -0.69 -2.81 0.63
C GLN A 182 -1.46 -3.58 1.69
N PHE A 183 -2.64 -3.09 2.06
CA PHE A 183 -3.51 -3.76 3.03
C PHE A 183 -3.98 -5.12 2.52
N GLN A 184 -4.44 -5.22 1.27
CA GLN A 184 -4.90 -6.48 0.69
C GLN A 184 -3.81 -7.55 0.67
N ASP A 185 -2.59 -7.17 0.27
CA ASP A 185 -1.44 -8.09 0.28
C ASP A 185 -1.04 -8.50 1.72
N HIS A 186 -1.08 -7.55 2.67
CA HIS A 186 -0.78 -7.85 4.07
C HIS A 186 -1.82 -8.79 4.69
N ILE A 187 -3.12 -8.58 4.43
CA ILE A 187 -4.20 -9.45 4.90
C ILE A 187 -4.11 -10.83 4.27
N GLU A 188 -3.82 -10.94 2.98
CA GLU A 188 -3.66 -12.23 2.31
C GLU A 188 -2.51 -13.02 2.92
N ARG A 189 -1.39 -12.34 3.20
CA ARG A 189 -0.26 -12.97 3.90
C ARG A 189 -0.65 -13.44 5.30
N LEU A 190 -1.34 -12.61 6.10
CA LEU A 190 -1.82 -13.02 7.43
C LEU A 190 -2.79 -14.20 7.35
N ARG A 191 -3.67 -14.22 6.35
CA ARG A 191 -4.62 -15.31 6.11
C ARG A 191 -3.92 -16.64 5.81
N LEU A 192 -2.85 -16.59 5.03
CA LEU A 192 -2.07 -17.78 4.67
C LEU A 192 -1.16 -18.24 5.81
N GLU A 193 -0.41 -17.32 6.42
CA GLU A 193 0.66 -17.64 7.37
C GLU A 193 0.18 -17.84 8.82
N ALA A 194 -0.93 -17.21 9.25
CA ALA A 194 -1.39 -17.36 10.62
C ALA A 194 -1.89 -18.78 10.90
N LEU A 195 -1.49 -19.38 12.03
CA LEU A 195 -1.97 -20.70 12.43
C LEU A 195 -3.51 -20.74 12.52
N ASN A 196 -4.10 -19.70 13.12
CA ASN A 196 -5.54 -19.50 13.19
C ASN A 196 -5.93 -18.07 12.74
N PRO A 197 -6.27 -17.87 11.46
CA PRO A 197 -6.68 -16.57 10.96
C PRO A 197 -7.93 -16.00 11.67
N ALA A 198 -8.80 -16.84 12.22
CA ALA A 198 -10.00 -16.38 12.93
C ALA A 198 -9.70 -15.69 14.28
N ALA A 199 -8.51 -15.88 14.85
CA ALA A 199 -8.11 -15.24 16.11
C ALA A 199 -7.35 -13.91 15.91
N VAL A 200 -7.06 -13.52 14.66
CA VAL A 200 -6.26 -12.34 14.36
C VAL A 200 -7.06 -11.07 14.63
N LYS A 201 -6.46 -10.11 15.36
CA LYS A 201 -7.01 -8.78 15.61
C LYS A 201 -6.31 -7.73 14.74
N ALA A 202 -7.05 -6.80 14.17
CA ALA A 202 -6.48 -5.72 13.36
C ALA A 202 -5.47 -4.88 14.16
N THR A 203 -5.79 -4.60 15.43
CA THR A 203 -4.98 -3.77 16.33
C THR A 203 -3.63 -4.37 16.70
N ASP A 204 -3.39 -5.66 16.43
CA ASP A 204 -2.10 -6.33 16.68
C ASP A 204 -1.15 -6.19 15.49
N HIS A 205 -1.68 -6.00 14.27
CA HIS A 205 -0.91 -6.01 13.02
C HIS A 205 -0.91 -4.67 12.28
N PHE A 206 -1.86 -3.79 12.60
CA PHE A 206 -2.04 -2.52 11.91
C PHE A 206 -2.00 -1.37 12.91
N VAL A 207 -1.37 -0.28 12.51
CA VAL A 207 -1.51 1.05 13.13
C VAL A 207 -2.59 1.83 12.37
N TYR A 208 -2.62 1.64 11.05
CA TYR A 208 -3.53 2.29 10.14
C TYR A 208 -4.25 1.27 9.26
N LEU A 209 -5.52 1.55 8.96
CA LEU A 209 -6.28 0.86 7.91
C LEU A 209 -6.48 1.78 6.71
N PRO A 210 -6.60 1.24 5.48
CA PRO A 210 -7.06 2.02 4.36
C PRO A 210 -8.50 2.52 4.61
N PRO A 211 -8.97 3.53 3.86
CA PRO A 211 -10.33 4.07 4.03
C PRO A 211 -11.41 3.04 3.71
N ALA A 212 -11.12 2.04 2.88
CA ALA A 212 -11.93 0.84 2.71
C ALA A 212 -11.04 -0.35 2.40
N GLY A 213 -11.52 -1.55 2.71
CA GLY A 213 -10.82 -2.79 2.44
C GLY A 213 -11.75 -4.00 2.41
N VAL A 214 -11.24 -5.10 1.86
CA VAL A 214 -11.96 -6.37 1.73
C VAL A 214 -11.31 -7.37 2.66
N LEU A 215 -12.12 -8.03 3.49
CA LEU A 215 -11.68 -8.97 4.50
C LEU A 215 -12.27 -10.36 4.18
N PRO A 216 -11.45 -11.36 3.81
CA PRO A 216 -11.94 -12.71 3.58
C PRO A 216 -12.37 -13.36 4.90
N LEU A 217 -13.60 -13.88 4.96
CA LEU A 217 -14.18 -14.46 6.18
C LEU A 217 -13.93 -15.97 6.30
N GLY A 218 -13.67 -16.43 7.51
CA GLY A 218 -13.56 -17.86 7.84
C GLY A 218 -14.89 -18.46 8.28
N GLY A 219 -14.83 -19.68 8.82
CA GLY A 219 -15.97 -20.32 9.51
C GLY A 219 -16.92 -21.11 8.61
N TYR A 220 -16.64 -21.22 7.31
CA TYR A 220 -17.40 -22.04 6.38
C TYR A 220 -16.54 -23.21 5.88
N ILE A 221 -17.19 -24.31 5.52
CA ILE A 221 -16.50 -25.49 4.98
C ILE A 221 -15.71 -25.09 3.73
N GLY A 222 -14.41 -25.38 3.74
CA GLY A 222 -13.51 -25.09 2.62
C GLY A 222 -13.01 -23.65 2.55
N THR A 223 -13.36 -22.78 3.50
CA THR A 223 -12.90 -21.39 3.53
C THR A 223 -11.85 -21.16 4.61
N ARG A 224 -10.92 -20.26 4.35
CA ARG A 224 -9.88 -19.86 5.30
C ARG A 224 -9.82 -18.35 5.33
N GLY A 225 -10.19 -17.77 6.46
CA GLY A 225 -10.32 -16.33 6.63
C GLY A 225 -10.51 -15.94 8.08
N PHE A 226 -10.81 -14.66 8.28
CA PHE A 226 -10.92 -14.03 9.58
C PHE A 226 -12.34 -14.17 10.15
N ASP A 227 -12.45 -14.14 11.48
CA ASP A 227 -13.70 -13.82 12.15
C ASP A 227 -13.75 -12.29 12.29
N TYR A 228 -14.78 -11.65 11.73
CA TYR A 228 -14.87 -10.20 11.73
C TYR A 228 -15.04 -9.62 13.15
N LEU A 229 -15.70 -10.35 14.07
CA LEU A 229 -15.88 -9.88 15.44
C LEU A 229 -14.54 -9.82 16.17
N LYS A 230 -13.67 -10.79 15.91
CA LYS A 230 -12.29 -10.81 16.43
C LYS A 230 -11.39 -9.84 15.71
N PHE A 231 -11.49 -9.75 14.39
CA PHE A 231 -10.67 -8.85 13.60
C PHE A 231 -10.86 -7.38 14.00
N PHE A 232 -12.10 -6.94 14.18
CA PHE A 232 -12.41 -5.57 14.60
C PHE A 232 -12.53 -5.39 16.13
N GLU A 233 -12.06 -6.35 16.92
CA GLU A 233 -12.12 -6.26 18.39
C GLU A 233 -11.37 -5.02 18.89
N GLY A 234 -12.04 -4.21 19.71
CA GLY A 234 -11.49 -2.95 20.24
C GLY A 234 -11.65 -1.73 19.33
N LEU A 235 -12.30 -1.88 18.18
CA LEU A 235 -12.64 -0.80 17.24
C LEU A 235 -14.14 -0.48 17.29
N THR A 236 -14.49 0.75 16.87
CA THR A 236 -15.88 1.20 16.81
C THR A 236 -16.51 0.76 15.49
N VAL A 237 -17.30 -0.31 15.51
CA VAL A 237 -18.01 -0.84 14.33
C VAL A 237 -19.52 -0.82 14.52
N ARG A 238 -20.28 -0.77 13.42
CA ARG A 238 -21.70 -1.20 13.41
C ARG A 238 -21.82 -2.62 12.88
N ALA A 239 -22.94 -3.26 13.20
CA ALA A 239 -23.27 -4.57 12.64
C ALA A 239 -23.20 -4.55 11.10
N PRO A 240 -22.73 -5.64 10.46
CA PRO A 240 -22.67 -5.71 9.01
C PRO A 240 -24.04 -5.49 8.36
N ILE A 241 -24.07 -4.68 7.30
CA ILE A 241 -25.27 -4.42 6.51
C ILE A 241 -25.08 -4.92 5.08
N SER A 242 -26.12 -5.49 4.49
CA SER A 242 -26.06 -5.94 3.11
C SER A 242 -25.93 -4.76 2.13
N ILE A 243 -25.18 -4.95 1.06
CA ILE A 243 -25.15 -4.06 -0.10
C ILE A 243 -25.19 -4.87 -1.39
N GLU A 244 -25.70 -4.26 -2.45
CA GLU A 244 -25.66 -4.82 -3.80
C GLU A 244 -24.22 -4.86 -4.34
N GLY A 245 -23.86 -5.92 -5.06
CA GLY A 245 -22.52 -6.11 -5.62
C GLY A 245 -22.13 -5.02 -6.63
N ALA A 246 -23.12 -4.44 -7.32
CA ALA A 246 -22.93 -3.28 -8.18
C ALA A 246 -22.36 -2.04 -7.44
N ARG A 247 -22.50 -1.99 -6.11
CA ARG A 247 -21.96 -0.91 -5.27
C ARG A 247 -20.51 -1.14 -4.85
N LEU A 248 -20.00 -2.36 -4.97
CA LEU A 248 -18.67 -2.71 -4.45
C LEU A 248 -17.56 -1.87 -5.11
N ALA A 249 -17.48 -1.89 -6.43
CA ALA A 249 -16.44 -1.16 -7.15
C ALA A 249 -16.55 0.37 -6.94
N PRO A 250 -17.74 1.00 -7.07
CA PRO A 250 -17.91 2.42 -6.75
C PRO A 250 -17.52 2.79 -5.31
N LEU A 251 -17.81 1.94 -4.32
CA LEU A 251 -17.43 2.18 -2.93
C LEU A 251 -15.90 2.19 -2.77
N LEU A 252 -15.21 1.21 -3.35
CA LEU A 252 -13.74 1.12 -3.29
C LEU A 252 -13.05 2.26 -4.02
N GLU A 253 -13.58 2.70 -5.16
CA GLU A 253 -13.06 3.87 -5.88
C GLU A 253 -13.28 5.16 -5.09
N MET A 254 -14.48 5.35 -4.53
CA MET A 254 -14.79 6.53 -3.70
C MET A 254 -13.90 6.60 -2.46
N ALA A 255 -13.64 5.45 -1.83
CA ALA A 255 -12.80 5.37 -0.64
C ALA A 255 -11.39 5.95 -0.84
N ARG A 256 -10.87 5.95 -2.07
CA ARG A 256 -9.54 6.53 -2.39
C ARG A 256 -9.44 8.03 -2.15
N ALA A 257 -10.58 8.73 -2.08
CA ALA A 257 -10.63 10.15 -1.78
C ALA A 257 -10.62 10.47 -0.27
N TYR A 258 -10.66 9.45 0.59
CA TYR A 258 -10.73 9.61 2.04
C TYR A 258 -9.38 9.29 2.69
N PRO A 259 -9.09 9.87 3.87
CA PRO A 259 -7.85 9.60 4.57
C PRO A 259 -7.86 8.18 5.18
N PRO A 260 -6.68 7.55 5.33
CA PRO A 260 -6.58 6.30 6.06
C PRO A 260 -6.97 6.48 7.54
N LEU A 261 -7.41 5.39 8.15
CA LEU A 261 -7.94 5.36 9.50
C LEU A 261 -6.83 5.03 10.49
N GLU A 262 -6.62 5.88 11.49
CA GLU A 262 -5.70 5.59 12.60
C GLU A 262 -6.43 4.81 13.68
N LEU A 263 -6.01 3.56 13.93
CA LEU A 263 -6.74 2.66 14.84
C LEU A 263 -6.78 3.16 16.28
N ALA A 264 -5.79 3.95 16.69
CA ALA A 264 -5.76 4.57 18.01
C ALA A 264 -6.91 5.57 18.25
N LYS A 265 -7.43 6.21 17.18
CA LYS A 265 -8.53 7.19 17.27
C LYS A 265 -9.90 6.54 17.43
N LYS A 266 -10.02 5.23 17.15
CA LYS A 266 -11.28 4.46 17.26
C LYS A 266 -12.45 5.10 16.50
N GLU A 267 -12.15 5.65 15.33
CA GLU A 267 -13.16 6.18 14.40
C GLU A 267 -14.15 5.08 14.00
N LEU A 268 -15.36 5.48 13.64
CA LEU A 268 -16.42 4.56 13.23
C LEU A 268 -16.03 3.85 11.92
N LEU A 269 -16.30 2.55 11.87
CA LEU A 269 -16.19 1.71 10.68
C LEU A 269 -17.58 1.18 10.28
N TRP A 270 -17.91 1.37 9.01
CA TRP A 270 -19.03 0.69 8.37
C TRP A 270 -18.61 -0.70 7.94
N LEU A 271 -19.44 -1.70 8.23
CA LEU A 271 -19.23 -3.07 7.79
C LEU A 271 -20.33 -3.43 6.79
N TYR A 272 -19.93 -3.99 5.66
CA TYR A 272 -20.82 -4.37 4.57
C TYR A 272 -20.61 -5.82 4.15
N VAL A 273 -21.70 -6.52 3.89
CA VAL A 273 -21.72 -7.84 3.25
C VAL A 273 -22.34 -7.72 1.86
N VAL A 274 -21.78 -8.39 0.86
CA VAL A 274 -22.27 -8.27 -0.51
C VAL A 274 -23.34 -9.33 -0.77
N ARG A 275 -24.53 -8.89 -1.20
CA ARG A 275 -25.70 -9.76 -1.41
C ARG A 275 -25.41 -10.94 -2.31
N GLU A 276 -24.77 -10.71 -3.46
CA GLU A 276 -24.46 -11.75 -4.46
C GLU A 276 -23.48 -12.78 -3.90
N ASN A 277 -22.52 -12.36 -3.08
CA ASN A 277 -21.61 -13.27 -2.40
C ASN A 277 -22.37 -14.13 -1.37
N GLN A 278 -23.25 -13.54 -0.57
CA GLN A 278 -24.09 -14.27 0.38
C GLN A 278 -25.05 -15.25 -0.33
N GLN A 279 -25.66 -14.85 -1.45
CA GLN A 279 -26.53 -15.72 -2.23
C GLN A 279 -25.77 -16.90 -2.85
N ALA A 280 -24.56 -16.65 -3.37
CA ALA A 280 -23.70 -17.71 -3.89
C ALA A 280 -23.26 -18.70 -2.78
N MET A 281 -23.05 -18.23 -1.55
CA MET A 281 -22.74 -19.08 -0.40
C MET A 281 -23.89 -20.02 0.00
N SER A 282 -25.14 -19.57 -0.19
CA SER A 282 -26.36 -20.35 0.11
C SER A 282 -26.84 -21.22 -1.06
N GLY A 283 -26.23 -21.08 -2.25
CA GLY A 283 -26.58 -21.85 -3.44
C GLY A 283 -26.09 -23.30 -3.44
N VAL A 284 -26.54 -24.07 -4.43
CA VAL A 284 -26.21 -25.51 -4.60
C VAL A 284 -24.87 -25.74 -5.34
N GLY A 285 -24.13 -24.67 -5.66
CA GLY A 285 -22.87 -24.72 -6.41
C GLY A 285 -21.60 -24.66 -5.55
N PRO A 286 -20.41 -24.61 -6.19
CA PRO A 286 -19.16 -24.35 -5.48
C PRO A 286 -19.24 -23.01 -4.75
N LYS A 287 -19.03 -23.06 -3.44
CA LYS A 287 -19.16 -21.89 -2.57
C LYS A 287 -17.95 -20.96 -2.77
N PRO A 288 -18.16 -19.67 -3.08
CA PRO A 288 -17.06 -18.73 -3.17
C PRO A 288 -16.44 -18.47 -1.80
N GLN A 289 -15.29 -17.79 -1.76
CA GLN A 289 -14.75 -17.26 -0.51
C GLN A 289 -15.72 -16.17 0.02
N PRO A 290 -16.32 -16.32 1.22
CA PRO A 290 -17.11 -15.26 1.82
C PRO A 290 -16.19 -14.10 2.21
N TYR A 291 -16.69 -12.87 2.09
CA TYR A 291 -15.93 -11.69 2.46
C TYR A 291 -16.81 -10.60 3.05
N LEU A 292 -16.17 -9.74 3.83
CA LEU A 292 -16.71 -8.50 4.37
C LEU A 292 -15.99 -7.33 3.71
N VAL A 293 -16.68 -6.22 3.54
CA VAL A 293 -16.07 -4.95 3.15
C VAL A 293 -16.20 -4.01 4.32
N PHE A 294 -15.10 -3.41 4.75
CA PHE A 294 -15.16 -2.30 5.71
C PHE A 294 -14.91 -0.98 5.00
N ALA A 295 -15.47 0.09 5.54
CA ALA A 295 -15.27 1.44 5.07
C ALA A 295 -15.21 2.43 6.25
N SER A 296 -14.47 3.52 6.08
CA SER A 296 -14.41 4.64 7.01
C SER A 296 -15.79 5.24 7.26
N GLY A 297 -16.03 5.64 8.51
CA GLY A 297 -17.21 6.39 8.91
C GLY A 297 -17.37 7.74 8.20
N HIS A 298 -16.30 8.28 7.59
CA HIS A 298 -16.34 9.50 6.81
C HIS A 298 -16.92 9.29 5.39
N ILE A 299 -16.89 8.06 4.88
CA ILE A 299 -17.51 7.73 3.60
C ILE A 299 -19.03 7.72 3.82
N PRO A 300 -19.83 8.27 2.88
CA PRO A 300 -21.28 8.20 2.96
C PRO A 300 -21.75 6.78 3.27
N TYR A 301 -22.80 6.67 4.08
CA TYR A 301 -23.37 5.38 4.42
C TYR A 301 -24.10 4.79 3.20
N TRP A 302 -23.81 3.54 2.86
CA TRP A 302 -24.33 2.89 1.65
C TRP A 302 -25.33 1.75 1.95
N GLY A 303 -25.70 1.58 3.21
CA GLY A 303 -26.68 0.58 3.63
C GLY A 303 -28.12 1.09 3.66
N ASP A 304 -28.44 2.18 2.95
CA ASP A 304 -29.81 2.70 2.94
C ASP A 304 -30.78 1.72 2.27
N PRO A 305 -31.99 1.53 2.84
CA PRO A 305 -33.08 0.75 2.24
C PRO A 305 -33.39 1.19 0.81
N ARG A 306 -33.34 0.24 -0.13
CA ARG A 306 -33.85 0.41 -1.49
C ARG A 306 -34.77 -0.74 -1.83
N PHE A 307 -36.08 -0.48 -1.74
CA PHE A 307 -37.13 -1.47 -1.99
C PHE A 307 -37.51 -1.59 -3.47
N ASP A 308 -36.96 -0.72 -4.32
CA ASP A 308 -37.19 -0.65 -5.75
C ASP A 308 -36.33 -1.64 -6.56
N VAL A 309 -35.21 -2.12 -6.00
CA VAL A 309 -34.22 -2.93 -6.72
C VAL A 309 -34.11 -4.38 -6.21
N SER A 310 -34.53 -4.70 -4.97
CA SER A 310 -34.22 -5.98 -4.32
C SER A 310 -35.42 -6.65 -3.64
N LYS A 311 -35.53 -7.98 -3.72
CA LYS A 311 -36.57 -8.78 -3.02
C LYS A 311 -36.37 -8.72 -1.49
N TRP A 312 -37.50 -8.75 -0.75
CA TRP A 312 -37.63 -8.58 0.70
C TRP A 312 -36.47 -9.16 1.54
N ASN A 313 -36.14 -10.45 1.39
CA ASN A 313 -35.15 -11.14 2.23
C ASN A 313 -33.69 -10.64 2.12
N HIS A 314 -33.39 -9.76 1.16
CA HIS A 314 -32.07 -9.14 0.99
C HIS A 314 -32.14 -7.62 0.79
N ALA A 315 -33.30 -7.01 1.02
CA ALA A 315 -33.41 -5.55 1.03
C ALA A 315 -32.69 -5.01 2.27
N ASN A 316 -31.99 -3.88 2.14
CA ASN A 316 -31.38 -3.24 3.30
C ASN A 316 -32.53 -2.80 4.22
N TYR A 317 -32.65 -3.38 5.40
CA TYR A 317 -33.59 -2.85 6.39
C TYR A 317 -32.86 -1.76 7.17
N ALA A 318 -33.50 -0.60 7.32
CA ALA A 318 -33.10 0.33 8.36
C ALA A 318 -33.45 -0.30 9.72
N SER A 319 -32.55 -1.11 10.30
CA SER A 319 -32.73 -1.58 11.67
C SER A 319 -32.47 -0.39 12.60
N GLY A 320 -33.55 0.24 13.05
CA GLY A 320 -33.50 1.26 14.08
C GLY A 320 -33.06 0.64 15.40
N GLY A 321 -31.94 1.12 15.95
CA GLY A 321 -31.51 0.87 17.33
C GLY A 321 -31.22 -0.59 17.71
N PRO A 322 -30.67 -0.84 18.90
CA PRO A 322 -30.32 -2.18 19.33
C PRO A 322 -31.60 -2.96 19.62
N SER A 323 -31.99 -3.87 18.72
CA SER A 323 -32.98 -4.89 19.05
C SER A 323 -32.28 -6.23 19.26
N VAL A 324 -32.72 -6.93 20.30
CA VAL A 324 -32.19 -8.20 20.83
C VAL A 324 -32.54 -9.39 19.92
N ASP A 325 -33.22 -9.15 18.80
CA ASP A 325 -33.89 -10.18 18.00
C ASP A 325 -33.44 -10.19 16.53
N GLN A 326 -32.12 -10.17 16.27
CA GLN A 326 -31.61 -10.74 15.02
C GLN A 326 -31.02 -12.12 15.29
N PRO A 327 -31.56 -13.19 14.68
CA PRO A 327 -30.88 -14.48 14.70
C PRO A 327 -29.58 -14.30 13.93
N GLY A 328 -28.46 -14.52 14.61
CA GLY A 328 -27.17 -14.70 13.97
C GLY A 328 -27.20 -15.86 12.98
N PRO A 329 -26.21 -15.96 12.07
CA PRO A 329 -26.07 -17.10 11.17
C PRO A 329 -26.03 -18.44 11.92
#